data_AF-X8CU89-F1
#
_entry.id   AF-X8CU89-F1
#
_cell.length_a   1.000
_cell.length_b   1.000
_cell.length_c   1.000
_cell.angle_alpha   90.00
_cell.angle_beta   90.00
_cell.angle_gamma   90.00
#
_symmetry.space_group_name_H-M   'P 1'
#
loop_
_entity.id
_entity.type
_entity.pdbx_description
1 polymer ?
#
loop_
_entity_poly.entity_id
_entity_poly.type
_entity_poly.pdbx_seq_one_letter_code
_entity_poly.pdbx_strand_id
1 'polypeptide(L)'
;MADVTAPRLFCDMLPADAVPPKVRRDLEHFAWDPPVVKVNYALREPVPWRAQRLRGVGTVHLGADGDGLVRWMADLNTKTVPDHPFMLLGQTTTADPTRSPPGTESVWAYTHLPRNVADDSSAERLAGSVDRVIEEHAPGFGAAVIDRFVQRPSDLEASDANLHLGALNGGTAQLQQMLIFRPAAGMGRAETPVEGLYLGSASATPGGSVHGACGRNAANAALAAGGVSGWPRRRLTRAAMSLLTK
;
A
#
# COMPACT_ATOMS: atom_id res chain seq x y z
N MET A 1 -6.27 -20.16 -3.86
CA MET A 1 -6.27 -18.77 -3.35
C MET A 1 -5.09 -18.07 -3.98
N ALA A 2 -5.29 -16.89 -4.57
CA ALA A 2 -4.19 -16.06 -5.08
C ALA A 2 -4.01 -14.85 -4.17
N ASP A 3 -2.82 -14.73 -3.58
CA ASP A 3 -2.38 -13.58 -2.80
C ASP A 3 -1.29 -12.82 -3.58
N VAL A 4 -1.68 -12.36 -4.76
CA VAL A 4 -0.82 -11.58 -5.66
C VAL A 4 -1.59 -10.40 -6.23
N THR A 5 -0.88 -9.40 -6.75
CA THR A 5 -1.54 -8.25 -7.41
C THR A 5 -2.34 -8.67 -8.64
N ALA A 6 -3.42 -7.95 -8.92
CA ALA A 6 -4.31 -8.30 -10.03
C ALA A 6 -3.63 -8.27 -11.40
N PRO A 7 -2.84 -7.23 -11.78
CA PRO A 7 -2.09 -7.26 -13.04
C PRO A 7 -1.16 -8.47 -13.13
N ARG A 8 -0.38 -8.76 -12.08
CA ARG A 8 0.53 -9.92 -12.06
C ARG A 8 -0.20 -11.25 -12.25
N LEU A 9 -1.34 -11.43 -11.58
CA LEU A 9 -2.15 -12.63 -11.71
C LEU A 9 -2.70 -12.81 -13.13
N PHE A 10 -3.41 -11.81 -13.64
CA PHE A 10 -4.21 -11.93 -14.87
C PHE A 10 -3.44 -11.65 -16.16
N CYS A 11 -2.33 -10.91 -16.09
CA CYS A 11 -1.52 -10.57 -17.25
C CYS A 11 -0.26 -11.42 -17.39
N ASP A 12 0.36 -11.84 -16.27
CA ASP A 12 1.69 -12.46 -16.29
C ASP A 12 1.69 -13.93 -15.87
N MET A 13 0.93 -14.29 -14.84
CA MET A 13 0.96 -15.65 -14.27
C MET A 13 0.00 -16.63 -14.94
N LEU A 14 -1.15 -16.15 -15.44
CA LEU A 14 -2.16 -17.00 -16.07
C LEU A 14 -1.95 -17.06 -17.59
N PRO A 15 -2.24 -18.21 -18.24
CA PRO A 15 -2.33 -18.28 -19.69
C PRO A 15 -3.33 -17.24 -20.23
N ALA A 16 -2.96 -16.55 -21.31
CA ALA A 16 -3.78 -15.45 -21.84
C ALA A 16 -5.18 -15.90 -22.30
N ASP A 17 -5.32 -17.15 -22.74
CA ASP A 17 -6.58 -17.77 -23.16
C ASP A 17 -7.45 -18.25 -21.98
N ALA A 18 -6.88 -18.37 -20.77
CA ALA A 18 -7.64 -18.65 -19.56
C ALA A 18 -8.35 -17.39 -19.00
N VAL A 19 -7.92 -16.18 -19.41
CA VAL A 19 -8.44 -14.91 -18.90
C VAL A 19 -9.29 -14.22 -19.97
N PRO A 20 -10.52 -13.76 -19.66
CA PRO A 20 -11.34 -13.02 -20.62
C PRO A 20 -10.60 -11.77 -21.17
N PRO A 21 -10.64 -11.50 -22.49
CA PRO A 21 -9.93 -10.38 -23.09
C PRO A 21 -10.28 -9.02 -22.48
N LYS A 22 -11.54 -8.81 -22.06
CA LYS A 22 -11.97 -7.59 -21.38
C LYS A 22 -11.22 -7.35 -20.07
N VAL A 23 -10.98 -8.40 -19.28
CA VAL A 23 -10.26 -8.28 -17.99
C VAL A 23 -8.84 -7.80 -18.22
N ARG A 24 -8.14 -8.39 -19.21
CA ARG A 24 -6.78 -7.97 -19.56
C ARG A 24 -6.76 -6.51 -20.04
N ARG A 25 -7.73 -6.11 -20.88
CA ARG A 25 -7.87 -4.72 -21.36
C ARG A 25 -8.17 -3.72 -20.23
N ASP A 26 -9.04 -4.10 -19.30
CA ASP A 26 -9.36 -3.25 -18.15
C ASP A 26 -8.10 -3.07 -17.27
N LEU A 27 -7.27 -4.10 -17.14
CA LEU A 27 -6.00 -4.05 -16.39
C LEU A 27 -4.86 -3.31 -17.11
N GLU A 28 -4.94 -3.06 -18.41
CA GLU A 28 -4.02 -2.13 -19.11
C GLU A 28 -4.14 -0.70 -18.55
N HIS A 29 -5.30 -0.35 -18.00
CA HIS A 29 -5.59 0.96 -17.40
C HIS A 29 -5.50 0.92 -15.87
N PHE A 30 -4.93 -0.14 -15.31
CA PHE A 30 -4.79 -0.31 -13.87
C PHE A 30 -3.88 0.78 -13.29
N ALA A 31 -4.37 1.43 -12.23
CA ALA A 31 -3.68 2.53 -11.60
C ALA A 31 -3.04 2.08 -10.28
N TRP A 32 -1.72 2.02 -10.23
CA TRP A 32 -0.93 1.73 -9.03
C TRP A 32 -0.95 2.90 -8.04
N ASP A 33 -0.92 2.62 -6.74
CA ASP A 33 -0.79 3.66 -5.70
C ASP A 33 0.43 4.56 -5.94
N PRO A 34 0.43 5.80 -5.42
CA PRO A 34 1.64 6.61 -5.32
C PRO A 34 2.76 5.81 -4.61
N PRO A 35 3.95 5.67 -5.23
CA PRO A 35 5.06 4.89 -4.67
C PRO A 35 5.41 5.33 -3.25
N VAL A 36 5.69 4.39 -2.37
CA VAL A 36 6.09 4.68 -0.99
C VAL A 36 7.61 4.80 -0.88
N VAL A 37 8.04 5.81 -0.13
CA VAL A 37 9.39 5.89 0.45
C VAL A 37 9.23 5.79 1.95
N LYS A 38 9.90 4.81 2.55
CA LYS A 38 9.91 4.61 4.00
C LYS A 38 11.31 4.79 4.54
N VAL A 39 11.45 5.61 5.58
CA VAL A 39 12.71 5.81 6.30
C VAL A 39 12.58 5.22 7.69
N ASN A 40 13.54 4.39 8.08
CA ASN A 40 13.60 3.76 9.39
C ASN A 40 14.79 4.34 10.15
N TYR A 41 14.63 4.57 11.44
CA TYR A 41 15.62 5.18 12.32
C TYR A 41 15.77 4.38 13.60
N ALA A 42 17.03 4.17 13.99
CA ALA A 42 17.39 3.80 15.36
C ALA A 42 17.90 5.06 16.06
N LEU A 43 17.30 5.42 17.20
CA LEU A 43 17.64 6.62 17.97
C LEU A 43 18.25 6.24 19.31
N ARG A 44 19.25 6.98 19.77
CA ARG A 44 19.86 6.77 21.09
C ARG A 44 19.02 7.26 22.26
N GLU A 45 17.97 8.02 21.97
CA GLU A 45 17.05 8.61 22.93
C GLU A 45 15.66 8.78 22.29
N PRO A 46 14.58 8.95 23.08
CA PRO A 46 13.25 9.23 22.55
C PRO A 46 13.22 10.49 21.68
N VAL A 47 12.28 10.54 20.73
CA VAL A 47 12.15 11.69 19.81
C VAL A 47 11.98 13.00 20.59
N PRO A 48 12.82 14.02 20.36
CA PRO A 48 12.79 15.28 21.09
C PRO A 48 11.68 16.22 20.56
N TRP A 49 10.44 15.73 20.53
CA TRP A 49 9.29 16.49 20.03
C TRP A 49 9.17 17.86 20.70
N ARG A 50 9.00 18.92 19.89
CA ARG A 50 8.62 20.24 20.40
C ARG A 50 7.27 20.16 21.13
N ALA A 51 6.32 19.42 20.57
CA ALA A 51 5.02 19.16 21.19
C ALA A 51 5.10 17.95 22.13
N GLN A 52 5.25 18.20 23.44
CA GLN A 52 5.45 17.17 24.48
C GLN A 52 4.40 16.04 24.47
N ARG A 53 3.15 16.35 24.10
CA ARG A 53 2.06 15.38 24.01
C ARG A 53 2.31 14.24 23.01
N LEU A 54 3.21 14.41 22.04
CA LEU A 54 3.51 13.39 21.04
C LEU A 54 4.40 12.27 21.59
N ARG A 55 5.10 12.48 22.71
CA ARG A 55 6.01 11.49 23.30
C ARG A 55 5.33 10.16 23.67
N GLY A 56 4.04 10.16 23.97
CA GLY A 56 3.27 8.97 24.32
C GLY A 56 2.39 8.41 23.20
N VAL A 57 2.54 8.90 21.96
CA VAL A 57 1.67 8.52 20.84
C VAL A 57 2.38 7.54 19.92
N GLY A 58 1.74 6.42 19.58
CA GLY A 58 2.34 5.40 18.71
C GLY A 58 2.42 5.81 17.22
N THR A 59 1.54 6.70 16.75
CA THR A 59 1.54 7.18 15.37
C THR A 59 1.26 8.68 15.30
N VAL A 60 2.15 9.40 14.63
CA VAL A 60 2.09 10.84 14.41
C VAL A 60 1.87 11.11 12.93
N HIS A 61 0.87 11.94 12.62
CA HIS A 61 0.73 12.53 11.29
C HIS A 61 1.50 13.84 11.30
N LEU A 62 2.50 13.98 10.43
CA LEU A 62 3.48 15.06 10.47
C LEU A 62 3.60 15.73 9.10
N GLY A 63 4.04 16.99 9.09
CA GLY A 63 4.48 17.66 7.86
C GLY A 63 3.37 18.32 7.04
N ALA A 64 2.14 18.42 7.55
CA ALA A 64 1.12 19.23 6.90
C ALA A 64 0.06 19.79 7.87
N ASP A 65 -0.22 21.09 7.71
CA ASP A 65 -1.48 21.71 8.13
C ASP A 65 -2.53 21.58 7.00
N GLY A 66 -3.65 22.30 7.10
CA GLY A 66 -4.71 22.24 6.07
C GLY A 66 -4.21 22.56 4.67
N ASP A 67 -3.46 23.65 4.51
CA ASP A 67 -2.92 24.05 3.22
C ASP A 67 -1.75 23.15 2.78
N GLY A 68 -0.94 22.68 3.72
CA GLY A 68 0.17 21.76 3.49
C GLY A 68 -0.32 20.45 2.87
N LEU A 69 -1.46 19.92 3.30
CA LEU A 69 -2.05 18.71 2.71
C LEU A 69 -2.45 18.94 1.26
N VAL A 70 -3.03 20.11 0.96
CA VAL A 70 -3.40 20.49 -0.41
C VAL A 70 -2.17 20.62 -1.30
N ARG A 71 -1.10 21.29 -0.83
CA ARG A 71 0.14 21.45 -1.58
C ARG A 71 0.84 20.11 -1.81
N TRP A 72 0.96 19.28 -0.79
CA TRP A 72 1.51 17.93 -0.91
C TRP A 72 0.73 17.10 -1.94
N MET A 73 -0.61 17.16 -1.91
CA MET A 73 -1.43 16.46 -2.89
C MET A 73 -1.28 17.04 -4.30
N ALA A 74 -1.11 18.35 -4.46
CA ALA A 74 -0.83 18.97 -5.75
C ALA A 74 0.52 18.49 -6.30
N ASP A 75 1.55 18.41 -5.47
CA ASP A 75 2.88 17.88 -5.86
C ASP A 75 2.77 16.45 -6.40
N LEU A 76 2.09 15.56 -5.65
CA LEU A 76 1.87 14.17 -6.07
C LEU A 76 1.12 14.03 -7.39
N ASN A 77 0.16 14.93 -7.66
CA ASN A 77 -0.65 14.90 -8.87
C ASN A 77 0.01 15.62 -10.07
N THR A 78 1.00 16.47 -9.83
CA THR A 78 1.74 17.21 -10.86
C THR A 78 3.12 16.65 -11.15
N LYS A 79 3.47 15.49 -10.58
CA LYS A 79 4.78 14.82 -10.73
C LYS A 79 5.94 15.60 -10.11
N THR A 80 5.65 16.40 -9.10
CA THR A 80 6.66 17.14 -8.32
C THR A 80 6.99 16.35 -7.07
N VAL A 81 8.26 16.04 -6.83
CA VAL A 81 8.66 15.37 -5.57
C VAL A 81 8.52 16.38 -4.42
N PRO A 82 7.74 16.09 -3.36
CA PRO A 82 7.46 17.08 -2.32
C PRO A 82 8.70 17.49 -1.51
N ASP A 83 8.90 18.80 -1.34
CA ASP A 83 9.92 19.33 -0.42
C ASP A 83 9.44 19.30 1.03
N HIS A 84 8.14 19.52 1.27
CA HIS A 84 7.50 19.46 2.58
C HIS A 84 6.43 18.36 2.59
N PRO A 85 6.84 17.08 2.68
CA PRO A 85 5.90 15.97 2.63
C PRO A 85 5.05 15.88 3.89
N PHE A 86 3.76 15.61 3.70
CA PHE A 86 2.97 14.95 4.75
C PHE A 86 3.45 13.51 4.91
N MET A 87 3.55 13.03 6.15
CA MET A 87 4.00 11.67 6.44
C MET A 87 3.27 11.07 7.64
N LEU A 88 3.24 9.75 7.64
CA LEU A 88 2.94 8.95 8.83
C LEU A 88 4.26 8.57 9.48
N LEU A 89 4.38 8.80 10.78
CA LEU A 89 5.53 8.44 11.58
C LEU A 89 5.08 7.53 12.73
N GLY A 90 5.64 6.33 12.80
CA GLY A 90 5.38 5.35 13.85
C GLY A 90 6.49 5.33 14.89
N GLN A 91 6.14 5.56 16.15
CA GLN A 91 7.02 5.40 17.30
C GLN A 91 6.87 3.98 17.85
N THR A 92 7.73 3.09 17.37
CA THR A 92 7.56 1.65 17.57
C THR A 92 7.86 1.26 19.03
N THR A 93 8.88 1.87 19.63
CA THR A 93 9.25 1.60 21.03
C THR A 93 8.26 2.24 21.99
N THR A 94 7.75 3.42 21.65
CA THR A 94 6.65 4.06 22.42
C THR A 94 5.40 3.16 22.47
N ALA A 95 5.07 2.46 21.38
CA ALA A 95 3.95 1.53 21.33
C ALA A 95 4.25 0.17 22.00
N ASP A 96 5.47 -0.33 21.86
CA ASP A 96 5.94 -1.59 22.44
C ASP A 96 7.42 -1.45 22.88
N PRO A 97 7.69 -1.33 24.20
CA PRO A 97 9.04 -1.13 24.72
C PRO A 97 10.04 -2.24 24.38
N THR A 98 9.58 -3.42 23.95
CA THR A 98 10.47 -4.54 23.58
C THR A 98 11.14 -4.37 22.22
N ARG A 99 10.74 -3.35 21.45
CA ARG A 99 11.20 -3.11 20.08
C ARG A 99 12.57 -2.46 19.99
N SER A 100 13.10 -1.90 21.07
CA SER A 100 14.47 -1.40 21.16
C SER A 100 15.01 -1.47 22.60
N PRO A 101 16.33 -1.40 22.82
CA PRO A 101 16.91 -1.34 24.16
C PRO A 101 16.35 -0.20 25.04
N PRO A 102 16.31 -0.35 26.38
CA PRO A 102 15.85 0.71 27.26
C PRO A 102 16.61 2.03 27.03
N GLY A 103 15.87 3.14 26.98
CA GLY A 103 16.41 4.47 26.73
C GLY A 103 16.63 4.83 25.25
N THR A 104 16.43 3.91 24.32
CA THR A 104 16.51 4.14 22.86
C THR A 104 15.12 4.17 22.23
N GLU A 105 15.00 4.56 20.96
CA GLU A 105 13.72 4.54 20.24
C GLU A 105 13.90 4.02 18.80
N SER A 106 12.98 3.14 18.37
CA SER A 106 12.86 2.70 16.97
C SER A 106 11.70 3.42 16.29
N VAL A 107 12.00 4.21 15.26
CA VAL A 107 11.02 5.02 14.54
C VAL A 107 11.01 4.66 13.07
N TRP A 108 9.83 4.69 12.44
CA TRP A 108 9.74 4.74 10.98
C TRP A 108 8.89 5.92 10.56
N ALA A 109 9.18 6.48 9.39
CA ALA A 109 8.32 7.43 8.71
C ALA A 109 8.11 6.96 7.28
N TYR A 110 6.93 7.16 6.72
CA TYR A 110 6.74 7.00 5.28
C TYR A 110 5.89 8.11 4.68
N THR A 111 6.16 8.39 3.42
CA THR A 111 5.38 9.28 2.57
C THR A 111 5.40 8.75 1.14
N HIS A 112 4.85 9.53 0.22
CA HIS A 112 4.65 9.13 -1.17
C HIS A 112 5.46 9.97 -2.14
N LEU A 113 6.01 9.32 -3.15
CA LEU A 113 6.40 9.96 -4.40
C LEU A 113 5.18 10.17 -5.30
N PRO A 114 5.26 11.08 -6.27
CA PRO A 114 4.23 11.18 -7.30
C PRO A 114 4.01 9.86 -8.05
N ARG A 115 2.81 9.66 -8.55
CA ARG A 115 2.47 8.43 -9.29
C ARG A 115 3.40 8.27 -10.49
N ASN A 116 3.89 7.04 -10.69
CA ASN A 116 4.85 6.66 -11.73
C ASN A 116 6.24 7.33 -11.62
N VAL A 117 6.55 7.96 -10.49
CA VAL A 117 7.91 8.40 -10.12
C VAL A 117 8.41 7.46 -9.05
N ALA A 118 9.28 6.53 -9.42
CA ALA A 118 9.76 5.46 -8.55
C ALA A 118 11.29 5.26 -8.63
N ASP A 119 12.01 6.21 -9.24
CA ASP A 119 13.46 6.15 -9.33
C ASP A 119 14.13 6.44 -7.98
N ASP A 120 15.28 5.81 -7.78
CA ASP A 120 16.05 5.90 -6.53
C ASP A 120 16.45 7.35 -6.20
N SER A 121 16.72 8.20 -7.20
CA SER A 121 17.17 9.58 -6.95
C SER A 121 16.06 10.45 -6.37
N SER A 122 14.84 10.31 -6.89
CA SER A 122 13.64 10.93 -6.34
C SER A 122 13.34 10.41 -4.94
N ALA A 123 13.52 9.10 -4.70
CA ALA A 123 13.32 8.49 -3.41
C ALA A 123 14.28 9.03 -2.34
N GLU A 124 15.56 9.16 -2.67
CA GLU A 124 16.57 9.73 -1.77
C GLU A 124 16.33 11.22 -1.49
N ARG A 125 15.94 12.00 -2.51
CA ARG A 125 15.55 13.41 -2.32
C ARG A 125 14.37 13.51 -1.34
N LEU A 126 13.34 12.69 -1.52
CA LEU A 126 12.18 12.68 -0.63
C LEU A 126 12.55 12.24 0.79
N ALA A 127 13.44 11.26 0.94
CA ALA A 127 13.93 10.82 2.23
C ALA A 127 14.68 11.94 2.99
N GLY A 128 15.45 12.77 2.29
CA GLY A 128 16.04 13.98 2.86
C GLY A 128 15.00 15.03 3.28
N SER A 129 13.93 15.22 2.50
CA SER A 129 12.79 16.06 2.88
C SER A 129 12.09 15.56 4.14
N VAL A 130 11.97 14.24 4.30
CA VAL A 130 11.44 13.61 5.53
C VAL A 130 12.29 13.97 6.73
N ASP A 131 13.61 13.79 6.66
CA ASP A 131 14.53 14.10 7.76
C ASP A 131 14.40 15.58 8.19
N ARG A 132 14.35 16.48 7.20
CA ARG A 132 14.23 17.92 7.43
C ARG A 132 12.92 18.28 8.13
N VAL A 133 11.79 17.74 7.68
CA VAL A 133 10.49 18.00 8.31
C VAL A 133 10.45 17.43 9.72
N ILE A 134 11.05 16.26 9.98
CA ILE A 134 11.15 15.73 11.35
C ILE A 134 11.96 16.68 12.24
N GLU A 135 13.12 17.15 11.77
CA GLU A 135 13.99 18.09 12.50
C GLU A 135 13.26 19.42 12.83
N GLU A 136 12.44 19.94 11.91
CA GLU A 136 11.62 21.14 12.10
C GLU A 136 10.62 20.99 13.27
N HIS A 137 10.15 19.78 13.55
CA HIS A 137 9.16 19.47 14.61
C HIS A 137 9.76 18.82 15.86
N ALA A 138 10.95 18.22 15.76
CA ALA A 138 11.72 17.62 16.83
C ALA A 138 13.19 18.04 16.75
N PRO A 139 13.52 19.30 17.09
CA PRO A 139 14.90 19.79 17.04
C PRO A 139 15.85 18.90 17.85
N GLY A 140 16.95 18.49 17.23
CA GLY A 140 17.89 17.51 17.78
C GLY A 140 17.61 16.06 17.36
N PHE A 141 16.58 15.80 16.57
CA PHE A 141 16.28 14.45 16.07
C PHE A 141 17.46 13.88 15.29
N GLY A 142 17.99 14.61 14.31
CA GLY A 142 19.12 14.16 13.50
C GLY A 142 20.36 13.85 14.33
N ALA A 143 20.58 14.60 15.42
CA ALA A 143 21.67 14.33 16.34
C ALA A 143 21.48 12.99 17.09
N ALA A 144 20.23 12.62 17.41
CA ALA A 144 19.88 11.39 18.12
C ALA A 144 19.94 10.12 17.25
N VAL A 145 19.97 10.24 15.92
CA VAL A 145 20.03 9.11 14.99
C VAL A 145 21.36 8.35 15.15
N ILE A 146 21.26 7.06 15.47
CA ILE A 146 22.38 6.10 15.46
C ILE A 146 22.52 5.49 14.07
N ASP A 147 21.39 5.08 13.49
CA ASP A 147 21.35 4.44 12.17
C ASP A 147 20.07 4.83 11.42
N ARG A 148 20.17 4.83 10.09
CA ARG A 148 19.12 5.26 9.18
C ARG A 148 19.07 4.36 7.96
N PHE A 149 17.90 3.80 7.69
CA PHE A 149 17.66 2.91 6.56
C PHE A 149 16.48 3.38 5.71
N VAL A 150 16.76 3.77 4.47
CA VAL A 150 15.75 4.14 3.47
C VAL A 150 15.34 2.88 2.70
N GLN A 151 14.04 2.65 2.62
CA GLN A 151 13.42 1.67 1.74
C GLN A 151 12.81 2.44 0.56
N ARG A 152 13.47 2.32 -0.60
CA ARG A 152 13.04 2.92 -1.86
C ARG A 152 11.95 2.05 -2.51
N PRO A 153 11.21 2.56 -3.50
CA PRO A 153 10.25 1.76 -4.26
C PRO A 153 10.87 0.49 -4.87
N SER A 154 12.11 0.60 -5.36
CA SER A 154 12.89 -0.51 -5.91
C SER A 154 13.23 -1.57 -4.86
N ASP A 155 13.64 -1.17 -3.66
CA ASP A 155 13.92 -2.09 -2.54
C ASP A 155 12.64 -2.83 -2.10
N LEU A 156 11.52 -2.10 -2.04
CA LEU A 156 10.21 -2.67 -1.69
C LEU A 156 9.80 -3.74 -2.70
N GLU A 157 9.85 -3.43 -4.00
CA GLU A 157 9.51 -4.37 -5.07
C GLU A 157 10.46 -5.58 -5.12
N ALA A 158 11.77 -5.37 -4.87
CA ALA A 158 12.74 -6.45 -4.80
C ALA A 158 12.48 -7.39 -3.61
N SER A 159 11.97 -6.85 -2.50
CA SER A 159 11.63 -7.65 -1.30
C SER A 159 10.33 -8.43 -1.44
N ASP A 160 9.35 -7.88 -2.16
CA ASP A 160 8.07 -8.50 -2.46
C ASP A 160 7.56 -7.96 -3.80
N ALA A 161 7.45 -8.85 -4.79
CA ALA A 161 7.03 -8.50 -6.14
C ALA A 161 5.56 -8.00 -6.23
N ASN A 162 4.79 -8.10 -5.14
CA ASN A 162 3.48 -7.46 -5.03
C ASN A 162 3.57 -5.94 -4.77
N LEU A 163 4.70 -5.46 -4.27
CA LEU A 163 4.96 -4.04 -4.00
C LEU A 163 5.50 -3.34 -5.25
N HIS A 164 4.91 -3.62 -6.41
CA HIS A 164 5.34 -3.08 -7.69
C HIS A 164 5.38 -1.55 -7.66
N LEU A 165 6.50 -0.96 -8.07
CA LEU A 165 6.79 0.47 -7.95
C LEU A 165 6.57 1.03 -6.53
N GLY A 166 6.73 0.22 -5.49
CA GLY A 166 6.49 0.61 -4.09
C GLY A 166 5.00 0.81 -3.74
N ALA A 167 4.06 0.27 -4.52
CA ALA A 167 2.63 0.41 -4.28
C ALA A 167 2.13 -0.57 -3.19
N LEU A 168 1.90 -0.06 -1.98
CA LEU A 168 1.52 -0.90 -0.82
C LEU A 168 0.09 -1.48 -0.88
N ASN A 169 -0.87 -0.76 -1.47
CA ASN A 169 -2.26 -1.23 -1.46
C ASN A 169 -2.57 -2.19 -2.59
N GLY A 170 -1.63 -2.46 -3.51
CA GLY A 170 -1.91 -3.28 -4.69
C GLY A 170 -2.93 -2.63 -5.62
N GLY A 171 -2.91 -1.30 -5.75
CA GLY A 171 -3.77 -0.50 -6.63
C GLY A 171 -4.42 0.68 -5.91
N THR A 172 -4.63 1.79 -6.62
CA THR A 172 -5.11 3.06 -6.06
C THR A 172 -6.41 2.95 -5.27
N ALA A 173 -6.55 3.78 -4.24
CA ALA A 173 -7.80 3.94 -3.47
C ALA A 173 -8.76 4.99 -4.07
N GLN A 174 -8.65 5.29 -5.37
CA GLN A 174 -9.57 6.20 -6.03
C GLN A 174 -10.88 5.46 -6.39
N LEU A 175 -11.99 6.20 -6.45
CA LEU A 175 -13.34 5.64 -6.60
C LEU A 175 -13.45 4.60 -7.73
N GLN A 176 -12.79 4.83 -8.86
CA GLN A 176 -12.83 3.94 -10.02
C GLN A 176 -12.13 2.58 -9.83
N GLN A 177 -11.34 2.40 -8.76
CA GLN A 177 -10.59 1.17 -8.48
C GLN A 177 -10.68 0.74 -7.00
N MET A 178 -11.74 1.18 -6.32
CA MET A 178 -11.98 0.91 -4.90
C MET A 178 -13.27 0.11 -4.69
N LEU A 179 -13.36 -0.64 -3.57
CA LEU A 179 -14.53 -1.41 -3.18
C LEU A 179 -14.99 -2.36 -4.31
N ILE A 180 -16.21 -2.18 -4.80
CA ILE A 180 -16.84 -3.03 -5.82
C ILE A 180 -16.24 -2.87 -7.23
N PHE A 181 -15.42 -1.84 -7.45
CA PHE A 181 -14.72 -1.62 -8.72
C PHE A 181 -13.30 -2.18 -8.71
N ARG A 182 -12.92 -2.90 -7.65
CA ARG A 182 -11.58 -3.44 -7.48
C ARG A 182 -11.55 -4.94 -7.82
N PRO A 183 -10.52 -5.44 -8.53
CA PRO A 183 -9.43 -4.69 -9.17
C PRO A 183 -9.85 -3.93 -10.43
N ALA A 184 -10.98 -4.31 -11.04
CA ALA A 184 -11.60 -3.63 -12.17
C ALA A 184 -13.13 -3.71 -12.04
N ALA A 185 -13.84 -2.87 -12.80
CA ALA A 185 -15.30 -2.87 -12.81
C ALA A 185 -15.86 -4.26 -13.17
N GLY A 186 -16.83 -4.74 -12.38
CA GLY A 186 -17.39 -6.09 -12.53
C GLY A 186 -16.63 -7.19 -11.78
N MET A 187 -15.46 -6.88 -11.19
CA MET A 187 -14.65 -7.82 -10.40
C MET A 187 -14.71 -7.60 -8.89
N GLY A 188 -15.69 -6.84 -8.39
CA GLY A 188 -15.89 -6.52 -6.97
C GLY A 188 -16.30 -7.68 -6.06
N ARG A 189 -15.87 -8.89 -6.39
CA ARG A 189 -16.09 -10.15 -5.66
C ARG A 189 -14.78 -10.89 -5.51
N ALA A 190 -14.74 -11.88 -4.64
CA ALA A 190 -13.52 -12.66 -4.44
C ALA A 190 -13.34 -13.75 -5.51
N GLU A 191 -14.42 -14.21 -6.13
CA GLU A 191 -14.36 -15.10 -7.29
C GLU A 191 -13.75 -14.40 -8.50
N THR A 192 -12.96 -15.14 -9.28
CA THR A 192 -12.39 -14.64 -10.54
C THR A 192 -13.10 -15.28 -11.75
N PRO A 193 -12.85 -14.80 -12.97
CA PRO A 193 -13.33 -15.44 -14.19
C PRO A 193 -12.76 -16.84 -14.44
N VAL A 194 -11.67 -17.21 -13.77
CA VAL A 194 -11.07 -18.55 -13.83
C VAL A 194 -11.71 -19.42 -12.75
N GLU A 195 -12.33 -20.53 -13.15
CA GLU A 195 -13.02 -21.43 -12.22
C GLU A 195 -12.04 -21.99 -11.18
N GLY A 196 -12.43 -21.96 -9.89
CA GLY A 196 -11.59 -22.43 -8.79
C GLY A 196 -10.49 -21.46 -8.36
N LEU A 197 -10.36 -20.31 -9.03
CA LEU A 197 -9.42 -19.25 -8.67
C LEU A 197 -10.15 -18.10 -7.96
N TYR A 198 -9.58 -17.67 -6.84
CA TYR A 198 -10.12 -16.63 -5.96
C TYR A 198 -9.02 -15.64 -5.62
N LEU A 199 -9.31 -14.34 -5.73
CA LEU A 199 -8.37 -13.26 -5.43
C LEU A 199 -8.56 -12.82 -3.98
N GLY A 200 -7.52 -12.99 -3.16
CA GLY A 200 -7.52 -12.67 -1.73
C GLY A 200 -6.51 -11.59 -1.32
N SER A 201 -5.88 -10.92 -2.28
CA SER A 201 -4.81 -9.95 -2.05
C SER A 201 -5.32 -8.52 -1.79
N ALA A 202 -4.38 -7.59 -1.58
CA ALA A 202 -4.65 -6.16 -1.48
C ALA A 202 -5.30 -5.56 -2.75
N SER A 203 -5.15 -6.23 -3.91
CA SER A 203 -5.86 -5.89 -5.14
C SER A 203 -7.32 -6.39 -5.18
N ALA A 204 -7.82 -7.07 -4.14
CA ALA A 204 -9.20 -7.52 -4.04
C ALA A 204 -10.08 -6.54 -3.26
N THR A 205 -11.40 -6.71 -3.36
CA THR A 205 -12.37 -5.98 -2.53
C THR A 205 -12.28 -6.41 -1.05
N PRO A 206 -12.34 -5.48 -0.07
CA PRO A 206 -12.66 -4.05 -0.20
C PRO A 206 -11.50 -3.12 -0.58
N GLY A 207 -10.24 -3.55 -0.43
CA GLY A 207 -9.07 -2.74 -0.71
C GLY A 207 -7.81 -3.26 -0.03
N GLY A 208 -6.70 -2.53 -0.18
CA GLY A 208 -5.47 -2.78 0.57
C GLY A 208 -5.62 -2.42 2.06
N SER A 209 -4.52 -2.59 2.81
CA SER A 209 -4.40 -2.54 4.28
C SER A 209 -4.47 -3.91 4.98
N VAL A 210 -4.18 -3.94 6.27
CA VAL A 210 -3.96 -5.14 7.10
C VAL A 210 -5.21 -5.59 7.87
N HIS A 211 -6.38 -5.44 7.27
CA HIS A 211 -7.66 -5.79 7.91
C HIS A 211 -8.12 -7.24 7.66
N GLY A 212 -7.43 -8.01 6.79
CA GLY A 212 -7.70 -9.43 6.54
C GLY A 212 -9.00 -9.77 5.79
N ALA A 213 -9.77 -8.78 5.35
CA ALA A 213 -11.08 -9.02 4.76
C ALA A 213 -11.02 -9.61 3.34
N CYS A 214 -10.02 -9.23 2.53
CA CYS A 214 -9.81 -9.80 1.20
C CYS A 214 -9.60 -11.32 1.25
N GLY A 215 -8.65 -11.76 2.09
CA GLY A 215 -8.39 -13.17 2.34
C GLY A 215 -9.62 -13.91 2.90
N ARG A 216 -10.32 -13.32 3.87
CA ARG A 216 -11.56 -13.89 4.41
C ARG A 216 -12.65 -14.06 3.34
N ASN A 217 -12.85 -13.06 2.50
CA ASN A 217 -13.85 -13.10 1.43
C ASN A 217 -13.51 -14.20 0.42
N ALA A 218 -12.24 -14.31 0.04
CA ALA A 218 -11.77 -15.37 -0.84
C ALA A 218 -11.97 -16.75 -0.20
N ALA A 219 -11.54 -16.96 1.04
CA ALA A 219 -11.72 -18.23 1.76
C ALA A 219 -13.19 -18.66 1.82
N ASN A 220 -14.09 -17.73 2.16
CA ASN A 220 -15.53 -17.99 2.20
C ASN A 220 -16.07 -18.37 0.81
N ALA A 221 -15.64 -17.70 -0.25
CA ALA A 221 -16.05 -18.02 -1.62
C ALA A 221 -15.57 -19.41 -2.06
N ALA A 222 -14.34 -19.80 -1.71
CA ALA A 222 -13.81 -21.12 -2.00
C ALA A 222 -14.56 -22.23 -1.24
N LEU A 223 -14.79 -22.05 0.07
CA LEU A 223 -15.57 -22.99 0.87
C LEU A 223 -17.01 -23.13 0.35
N ALA A 224 -17.65 -22.01 0.02
CA ALA A 224 -19.01 -21.99 -0.53
C ALA A 224 -19.12 -22.74 -1.88
N ALA A 225 -18.07 -22.69 -2.70
CA ALA A 225 -17.99 -23.38 -3.98
C ALA A 225 -17.56 -24.85 -3.87
N GLY A 226 -16.87 -25.23 -2.79
CA GLY A 226 -16.50 -26.62 -2.50
C GLY A 226 -17.56 -27.43 -1.75
N GLY A 227 -18.55 -26.75 -1.14
CA GLY A 227 -19.63 -27.41 -0.40
C GLY A 227 -20.68 -28.12 -1.27
N VAL A 228 -21.69 -28.71 -0.60
CA VAL A 228 -22.79 -29.48 -1.23
C VAL A 228 -23.60 -28.71 -2.28
N SER A 229 -23.72 -27.38 -2.15
CA SER A 229 -24.35 -26.49 -3.14
C SER A 229 -23.34 -25.80 -4.07
N GLY A 230 -22.11 -26.29 -4.11
CA GLY A 230 -21.00 -25.71 -4.84
C GLY A 230 -21.16 -25.74 -6.35
N TRP A 231 -21.64 -26.86 -6.93
CA TRP A 231 -21.81 -26.98 -8.38
C TRP A 231 -22.81 -25.98 -8.97
N PRO A 232 -24.03 -25.81 -8.41
CA PRO A 232 -24.95 -24.75 -8.86
C PRO A 232 -24.34 -23.35 -8.74
N ARG A 233 -23.64 -23.08 -7.63
CA ARG A 233 -22.99 -21.78 -7.39
C ARG A 233 -21.91 -21.47 -8.42
N ARG A 234 -21.01 -22.42 -8.70
CA ARG A 234 -19.95 -22.23 -9.71
C ARG A 234 -20.54 -21.93 -11.09
N ARG A 235 -21.63 -22.60 -11.48
CA ARG A 235 -22.34 -22.31 -12.73
C ARG A 235 -22.92 -20.90 -12.77
N LEU A 236 -23.61 -20.48 -11.71
CA LEU A 236 -24.19 -19.13 -11.63
C LEU A 236 -23.12 -18.04 -11.63
N THR A 237 -22.06 -18.20 -10.84
CA THR A 237 -20.94 -17.25 -10.80
C THR A 237 -20.25 -17.15 -12.15
N ARG A 238 -20.02 -18.29 -12.83
CA ARG A 238 -19.43 -18.30 -14.18
C ARG A 238 -20.31 -17.57 -15.20
N ALA A 239 -21.63 -17.79 -15.14
CA ALA A 239 -22.56 -17.08 -16.02
C ALA A 239 -22.57 -15.58 -15.77
N ALA A 240 -22.59 -15.15 -14.50
CA ALA A 240 -22.53 -13.75 -14.11
C ALA A 240 -21.19 -13.09 -14.53
N MET A 241 -20.06 -13.75 -14.27
CA MET A 241 -18.74 -13.26 -14.69
C MET A 241 -18.65 -13.16 -16.21
N SER A 242 -19.14 -14.17 -16.96
CA SER A 242 -19.16 -14.09 -18.41
C SER A 242 -20.00 -12.94 -18.96
N LEU A 243 -21.02 -12.45 -18.24
CA LEU A 243 -21.78 -11.26 -18.65
C LEU A 243 -21.04 -9.96 -18.32
N LEU A 244 -20.32 -9.92 -17.20
CA LEU A 244 -19.57 -8.74 -16.75
C LEU A 244 -18.21 -8.58 -17.46
N THR A 245 -17.64 -9.67 -17.97
CA THR A 245 -16.32 -9.71 -18.61
C THR A 245 -16.37 -10.02 -20.11
N LYS A 246 -17.55 -9.94 -20.74
CA LYS A 246 -17.69 -9.89 -22.21
C LYS A 246 -17.34 -8.49 -22.71
#